data_AF-A0A948Y7N8-F1
#
_entry.id   AF-A0A948Y7N8-F1
#
_cell.length_a   1.000
_cell.length_b   1.000
_cell.length_c   1.000
_cell.angle_alpha   90.00
_cell.angle_beta   90.00
_cell.angle_gamma   90.00
#
_symmetry.space_group_name_H-M   'P 1'
#
loop_
_entity.id
_entity.type
_entity.pdbx_description
1 polymer ?
#
loop_
_entity_poly.entity_id
_entity_poly.type
_entity_poly.pdbx_seq_one_letter_code
_entity_poly.pdbx_strand_id
1 'polypeptide(L)'
;MKGLFKKVNADRIIKLSTYFSLGFLLLHLIFVSLLYKFLPPLLPIFNQMPWGEERLGIKIEIFLPFLITLLFFSLNFFISLRLYEKMPLVSRIVNITSVLLCVLSFIFVIRTIQLII
;
A
#
# COMPACT_ATOMS: atom_id res chain seq x y z
N MET A 1 7.22 24.27 0.71
CA MET A 1 6.40 23.13 0.22
C MET A 1 5.80 23.33 -1.18
N LYS A 2 5.39 24.55 -1.61
CA LYS A 2 4.82 24.79 -2.95
C LYS A 2 5.71 24.35 -4.13
N GLY A 3 7.03 24.43 -3.98
CA GLY A 3 7.98 23.98 -5.01
C GLY A 3 8.06 22.46 -5.20
N LEU A 4 7.79 21.67 -4.15
CA LEU A 4 7.86 20.20 -4.21
C LEU A 4 6.67 19.63 -5.00
N PHE A 5 5.46 20.11 -4.72
CA PHE A 5 4.26 19.71 -5.47
C PHE A 5 4.29 20.17 -6.93
N LYS A 6 4.96 21.30 -7.23
CA LYS A 6 5.15 21.75 -8.61
C LYS A 6 6.01 20.77 -9.42
N LYS A 7 7.02 20.14 -8.79
CA LYS A 7 7.87 19.10 -9.42
C LYS A 7 7.09 17.83 -9.73
N VAL A 8 6.23 17.38 -8.80
CA VAL A 8 5.35 16.22 -9.03
C VAL A 8 4.41 16.49 -10.20
N ASN A 9 3.82 17.69 -10.27
CA ASN A 9 2.90 18.05 -11.35
C ASN A 9 3.58 18.26 -12.71
N ALA A 10 4.88 18.52 -12.75
CA ALA A 10 5.63 18.69 -13.98
C ALA A 10 5.86 17.35 -14.70
N ASP A 11 6.00 16.25 -13.96
CA ASP A 11 6.26 14.93 -14.53
C ASP A 11 5.00 14.07 -14.58
N ARG A 12 4.54 13.75 -15.80
CA ARG A 12 3.33 12.94 -16.00
C ARG A 12 3.45 11.54 -15.36
N ILE A 13 4.62 10.93 -15.38
CA ILE A 13 4.83 9.58 -14.84
C ILE A 13 4.72 9.61 -13.33
N ILE A 14 5.41 10.54 -12.67
CA ILE A 14 5.38 10.69 -11.21
C ILE A 14 3.98 11.08 -10.74
N LYS A 15 3.33 12.01 -11.43
CA LYS A 15 1.94 12.39 -11.14
C LYS A 15 0.99 11.20 -11.23
N LEU A 16 1.03 10.47 -12.33
CA LEU A 16 0.13 9.34 -12.57
C LEU A 16 0.39 8.20 -11.58
N SER A 17 1.65 7.83 -11.34
CA SER A 17 2.01 6.81 -10.36
C SER A 17 1.58 7.19 -8.94
N THR A 18 1.75 8.45 -8.54
CA THR A 18 1.28 8.93 -7.23
C THR A 18 -0.23 8.80 -7.08
N TYR A 19 -1.01 9.22 -8.09
CA TYR A 19 -2.47 9.06 -8.06
C TYR A 19 -2.91 7.60 -8.07
N PHE A 20 -2.24 6.74 -8.83
CA PHE A 20 -2.52 5.30 -8.80
C PHE A 20 -2.24 4.70 -7.42
N SER A 21 -1.08 4.98 -6.82
CA SER A 21 -0.77 4.52 -5.45
C SER A 21 -1.81 4.99 -4.44
N LEU A 22 -2.20 6.27 -4.47
CA LEU A 22 -3.24 6.81 -3.60
C LEU A 22 -4.60 6.14 -3.87
N GLY A 23 -4.95 5.91 -5.13
CA GLY A 23 -6.16 5.19 -5.52
C GLY A 23 -6.19 3.77 -4.97
N PHE A 24 -5.08 3.03 -5.06
CA PHE A 24 -4.97 1.69 -4.48
C PHE A 24 -5.02 1.70 -2.95
N LEU A 25 -4.37 2.65 -2.29
CA LEU A 25 -4.47 2.81 -0.83
C LEU A 25 -5.92 3.09 -0.39
N LEU A 26 -6.65 3.92 -1.13
CA LEU A 26 -8.07 4.18 -0.86
C LEU A 26 -8.93 2.95 -1.11
N LEU A 27 -8.75 2.26 -2.25
CA LEU A 27 -9.45 1.02 -2.56
C LEU A 27 -9.21 -0.05 -1.49
N HIS A 28 -7.97 -0.18 -1.04
CA HIS A 28 -7.59 -1.08 0.04
C HIS A 28 -8.35 -0.77 1.33
N LEU A 29 -8.38 0.49 1.75
CA LEU A 29 -9.08 0.92 2.96
C LEU A 29 -10.60 0.71 2.84
N ILE A 30 -11.20 1.03 1.70
CA ILE A 30 -12.63 0.82 1.43
C ILE A 30 -12.95 -0.68 1.47
N PHE A 31 -12.16 -1.50 0.79
CA PHE A 31 -12.38 -2.95 0.69
C PHE A 31 -12.35 -3.61 2.06
N VAL A 32 -11.33 -3.33 2.88
CA VAL A 32 -11.26 -3.84 4.25
C VAL A 32 -12.45 -3.33 5.07
N SER A 33 -12.78 -2.04 4.99
CA SER A 33 -13.87 -1.46 5.79
C SER A 33 -15.24 -2.06 5.48
N LEU A 34 -15.53 -2.34 4.20
CA LEU A 34 -16.80 -2.97 3.78
C LEU A 34 -16.93 -4.40 4.30
N LEU A 35 -15.85 -5.17 4.26
CA LEU A 35 -15.85 -6.57 4.68
C LEU A 35 -15.56 -6.75 6.17
N TYR A 36 -15.11 -5.71 6.87
CA TYR A 36 -14.68 -5.77 8.25
C TYR A 36 -15.72 -6.40 9.17
N LYS A 37 -17.00 -6.10 9.00
CA LYS A 37 -18.08 -6.66 9.84
C LYS A 37 -18.20 -8.18 9.73
N PHE A 38 -17.90 -8.74 8.56
CA PHE A 38 -18.03 -10.18 8.27
C PHE A 38 -16.78 -10.98 8.63
N LEU A 39 -15.66 -10.31 8.92
CA LEU A 39 -14.43 -10.99 9.30
C LEU A 39 -14.55 -11.62 10.71
N PRO A 40 -14.08 -12.87 10.89
CA PRO A 40 -13.99 -13.51 12.21
C PRO A 40 -13.03 -12.75 13.13
N PRO A 41 -13.07 -13.01 14.45
CA PRO A 41 -12.19 -12.37 15.42
C PRO A 41 -10.71 -12.68 15.21
N LEU A 42 -10.40 -13.82 14.58
CA LEU A 42 -9.06 -14.33 14.34
C LEU A 42 -8.82 -14.51 12.83
N LEU A 43 -7.69 -14.01 12.33
CA LEU A 43 -7.37 -13.95 10.89
C LEU A 43 -5.96 -14.49 10.61
N PRO A 44 -5.76 -15.28 9.55
CA PRO A 44 -4.45 -15.80 9.15
C PRO A 44 -3.63 -14.75 8.38
N ILE A 45 -3.20 -13.70 9.07
CA ILE A 45 -2.56 -12.51 8.47
C ILE A 45 -1.14 -12.79 7.96
N PHE A 46 -0.49 -13.89 8.39
CA PHE A 46 0.87 -14.22 7.98
C PHE A 46 0.95 -15.19 6.79
N ASN A 47 -0.16 -15.45 6.10
CA ASN A 47 -0.20 -16.23 4.85
C ASN A 47 0.52 -17.60 4.96
N GLN A 48 0.41 -18.23 6.13
CA GLN A 48 0.86 -19.59 6.42
C GLN A 48 -0.37 -20.40 6.80
N MET A 49 -0.40 -21.70 6.48
CA MET A 49 -1.41 -22.60 7.04
C MET A 49 -1.42 -22.41 8.57
N PRO A 50 -2.60 -22.29 9.22
CA PRO A 50 -2.68 -22.10 10.66
C PRO A 50 -2.25 -23.39 11.36
N TRP A 51 -0.95 -23.59 11.54
CA TRP A 51 -0.37 -24.69 12.31
C TRP A 51 -0.41 -24.38 13.82
N GLY A 52 -1.53 -23.85 14.30
CA GLY A 52 -1.75 -23.43 15.68
C GLY A 52 -2.35 -22.03 15.81
N GLU A 53 -3.08 -21.80 16.91
CA GLU A 53 -3.77 -20.53 17.21
C GLU A 53 -2.80 -19.34 17.34
N GLU A 54 -1.54 -19.58 17.69
CA GLU A 54 -0.50 -18.55 17.85
C GLU A 54 -0.16 -17.78 16.56
N ARG A 55 -0.54 -18.30 15.39
CA ARG A 55 -0.31 -17.66 14.08
C ARG A 55 -1.52 -16.89 13.56
N LEU A 56 -2.61 -16.86 14.33
CA LEU A 56 -3.79 -16.07 14.03
C LEU A 56 -3.62 -14.68 14.64
N GLY A 57 -3.72 -13.67 13.80
CA GLY A 57 -3.77 -12.29 14.25
C GLY A 57 -5.18 -11.91 14.66
N ILE A 58 -5.31 -10.95 15.57
CA ILE A 58 -6.62 -10.39 15.93
C ILE A 58 -7.18 -9.60 14.75
N LYS A 59 -8.52 -9.54 14.65
CA LYS A 59 -9.25 -8.90 13.55
C LYS A 59 -8.75 -7.51 13.12
N ILE A 60 -8.24 -6.69 14.05
CA ILE A 60 -7.72 -5.34 13.75
C ILE A 60 -6.40 -5.37 12.96
N GLU A 61 -5.63 -6.45 13.06
CA GLU A 61 -4.34 -6.58 12.37
C GLU A 61 -4.49 -6.76 10.85
N ILE A 62 -5.70 -6.93 10.32
CA ILE A 62 -5.96 -6.86 8.87
C ILE A 62 -5.59 -5.49 8.26
N PHE A 63 -5.49 -4.44 9.08
CA PHE A 63 -5.02 -3.12 8.66
C PHE A 63 -3.49 -3.02 8.63
N LEU A 64 -2.75 -4.02 9.13
CA LEU A 64 -1.29 -4.01 9.15
C LEU A 64 -0.66 -3.89 7.75
N PRO A 65 -1.11 -4.65 6.72
CA PRO A 65 -0.62 -4.46 5.35
C PRO A 65 -0.87 -3.04 4.82
N PHE A 66 -2.01 -2.44 5.18
CA PHE A 66 -2.32 -1.05 4.80
C PHE A 66 -1.33 -0.06 5.44
N LEU A 67 -1.11 -0.17 6.76
CA LEU A 67 -0.20 0.72 7.48
C LEU A 67 1.24 0.61 6.98
N ILE A 68 1.73 -0.61 6.75
CA ILE A 68 3.08 -0.84 6.22
C ILE A 68 3.20 -0.21 4.82
N THR A 69 2.22 -0.45 3.96
CA THR A 69 2.25 0.08 2.58
C THR A 69 2.15 1.61 2.56
N LEU A 70 1.35 2.20 3.46
CA LEU A 70 1.25 3.65 3.64
C LEU A 70 2.59 4.26 4.07
N LEU A 71 3.31 3.60 5.00
CA LEU A 71 4.64 4.02 5.44
C LEU A 71 5.64 3.99 4.27
N PHE A 72 5.72 2.87 3.54
CA PHE A 72 6.62 2.73 2.40
C PHE A 72 6.29 3.70 1.27
N PHE A 73 5.01 3.89 0.95
CA PHE A 73 4.58 4.90 -0.01
C PHE A 73 5.05 6.30 0.41
N SER A 74 4.85 6.66 1.68
CA SER A 74 5.24 7.97 2.20
C SER A 74 6.75 8.18 2.10
N LEU A 75 7.55 7.20 2.53
CA LEU A 75 9.01 7.24 2.44
C LEU A 75 9.49 7.36 0.99
N ASN A 76 8.97 6.52 0.10
CA ASN A 76 9.33 6.54 -1.31
C ASN A 76 8.93 7.85 -2.00
N PHE A 77 7.79 8.44 -1.62
CA PHE A 77 7.37 9.74 -2.13
C PHE A 77 8.37 10.83 -1.74
N PHE A 78 8.80 10.90 -0.47
CA PHE A 78 9.81 11.88 -0.04
C PHE A 78 11.18 11.65 -0.68
N ILE A 79 11.61 10.39 -0.81
CA ILE A 79 12.86 10.03 -1.49
C ILE A 79 12.79 10.45 -2.97
N SER A 80 11.69 10.13 -3.65
CA SER A 80 11.46 10.49 -5.05
C SER A 80 11.53 12.01 -5.26
N LEU A 81 10.89 12.80 -4.40
CA LEU A 81 10.95 14.26 -4.45
C LEU A 81 12.37 14.82 -4.35
N ARG A 82 13.20 14.23 -3.48
CA ARG A 82 14.59 14.65 -3.28
C ARG A 82 15.49 14.22 -4.43
N LEU A 83 15.24 13.05 -5.02
CA LEU A 83 16.01 12.52 -6.14
C LEU A 83 15.65 13.18 -7.47
N TYR A 84 14.45 13.72 -7.62
CA TYR A 84 13.97 14.27 -8.89
C TYR A 84 14.89 15.34 -9.48
N GLU A 85 15.49 16.21 -8.66
CA GLU A 85 16.41 17.25 -9.13
C GLU A 85 17.75 16.72 -9.62
N LYS A 86 18.21 15.60 -9.05
CA LYS A 86 19.54 15.04 -9.33
C LYS A 86 19.49 13.97 -10.41
N MET A 87 18.50 13.08 -10.31
CA MET A 87 18.37 11.88 -11.12
C MET A 87 16.88 11.58 -11.38
N PRO A 88 16.25 12.24 -12.37
CA PRO A 88 14.82 12.09 -12.66
C PRO A 88 14.39 10.65 -12.96
N LEU A 89 15.25 9.88 -13.63
CA LEU A 89 14.98 8.48 -13.97
C LEU A 89 14.85 7.60 -12.71
N VAL A 90 15.75 7.78 -11.74
CA VAL A 90 15.70 7.03 -10.47
C VAL A 90 14.46 7.42 -9.66
N SER A 91 14.12 8.71 -9.62
CA SER A 91 12.89 9.20 -8.97
C SER A 91 11.62 8.55 -9.56
N ARG A 92 11.54 8.41 -10.89
CA ARG A 92 10.43 7.71 -11.56
C ARG A 92 10.38 6.23 -11.17
N ILE A 93 11.51 5.54 -11.15
CA ILE A 93 11.60 4.13 -10.75
C ILE A 93 11.09 3.94 -9.31
N VAL A 94 11.58 4.75 -8.37
CA VAL A 94 11.14 4.71 -6.96
C VAL A 94 9.62 4.92 -6.86
N ASN A 95 9.06 5.86 -7.63
CA ASN A 95 7.61 6.07 -7.60
C ASN A 95 6.82 4.90 -8.20
N ILE A 96 7.30 4.30 -9.28
CA ILE A 96 6.69 3.10 -9.88
C ILE A 96 6.75 1.91 -8.91
N THR A 97 7.86 1.72 -8.19
CA THR A 97 7.93 0.67 -7.16
C THR A 97 6.90 0.86 -6.06
N SER A 98 6.53 2.11 -5.76
CA SER A 98 5.46 2.40 -4.78
C SER A 98 4.08 1.99 -5.30
N VAL A 99 3.82 2.12 -6.61
CA VAL A 99 2.60 1.59 -7.24
C VAL A 99 2.58 0.07 -7.11
N LEU A 100 3.69 -0.60 -7.43
CA LEU A 100 3.79 -2.05 -7.34
C LEU A 100 3.52 -2.54 -5.90
N LEU A 101 4.10 -1.89 -4.89
CA LEU A 101 3.83 -2.21 -3.48
C LEU A 101 2.35 -2.05 -3.12
N CYS A 102 1.70 -0.97 -3.58
CA CYS A 102 0.27 -0.76 -3.33
C CYS A 102 -0.61 -1.85 -3.97
N VAL A 103 -0.30 -2.24 -5.21
CA VAL A 103 -1.00 -3.32 -5.92
C VAL A 103 -0.81 -4.65 -5.22
N LEU A 104 0.43 -5.01 -4.87
CA LEU A 104 0.74 -6.27 -4.21
C LEU A 104 0.11 -6.34 -2.82
N SER A 105 0.14 -5.25 -2.05
CA SER A 105 -0.55 -5.21 -0.76
C SER A 105 -2.07 -5.35 -0.90
N PHE A 106 -2.66 -4.80 -1.94
CA PHE A 106 -4.10 -4.93 -2.18
C PHE A 106 -4.47 -6.37 -2.55
N ILE A 107 -3.71 -6.99 -3.45
CA ILE A 107 -3.87 -8.42 -3.81
C ILE A 107 -3.71 -9.31 -2.58
N PHE A 108 -2.71 -9.02 -1.74
CA PHE A 108 -2.48 -9.74 -0.50
C PHE A 108 -3.72 -9.74 0.39
N VAL A 109 -4.32 -8.58 0.63
CA VAL A 109 -5.52 -8.49 1.49
C VAL A 109 -6.74 -9.14 0.86
N ILE A 110 -6.92 -9.03 -0.47
CA ILE A 110 -7.96 -9.80 -1.17
C ILE A 110 -7.78 -11.30 -0.90
N ARG A 111 -6.56 -11.82 -1.06
CA ARG A 111 -6.25 -13.25 -0.85
C ARG A 111 -6.48 -13.67 0.61
N THR A 112 -6.06 -12.87 1.58
CA THR A 112 -6.30 -13.15 3.00
C THR A 112 -7.78 -13.26 3.29
N ILE A 113 -8.60 -12.33 2.78
CA ILE A 113 -10.05 -12.35 3.01
C ILE A 113 -10.73 -13.52 2.29
N GLN A 114 -10.31 -13.86 1.06
CA GLN A 114 -10.81 -15.02 0.32
C GLN A 114 -10.48 -16.37 0.96
N LEU A 115 -9.45 -16.45 1.78
CA LEU A 115 -9.11 -17.69 2.49
C LEU A 115 -10.06 -17.97 3.67
N ILE A 116 -10.79 -16.93 4.11
CA ILE A 116 -11.66 -16.98 5.28
C ILE A 116 -13.14 -17.12 4.89
N ILE A 117 -13.56 -16.45 3.81
CA ILE A 117 -14.92 -16.51 3.24
C ILE A 117 -15.01 -17.72 2.33
#